data_AF-A0A7X6T432-F1
#
_entry.id   AF-A0A7X6T432-F1
#
_cell.length_a   1.000
_cell.length_b   1.000
_cell.length_c   1.000
_cell.angle_alpha   90.00
_cell.angle_beta   90.00
_cell.angle_gamma   90.00
#
_symmetry.space_group_name_H-M   'P 1'
#
loop_
_entity.id
_entity.type
_entity.pdbx_description
1 polymer ?
#
loop_
_entity_poly.entity_id
_entity_poly.type
_entity_poly.pdbx_seq_one_letter_code
_entity_poly.pdbx_strand_id
1 'polypeptide(L)'
;MGKRVFFNHKAFPYLLLAPQLLITLVFFFWPAGQAIWQSFFIESAFGGDAQFVGFENYIALFNDSEYYQSFSITLIFSSLVASIGLVVALILALMANRVVKFATSYKTLIIWPYA
;
A
#
# COMPACT_ATOMS: atom_id res chain seq x y z
N MET A 1 21.95 25.65 -20.37
CA MET A 1 21.72 25.83 -18.92
C MET A 1 20.30 26.38 -18.72
N GLY A 2 19.34 25.53 -18.34
CA GLY A 2 17.94 25.94 -18.18
C GLY A 2 17.76 26.82 -16.93
N LYS A 3 17.21 28.03 -17.11
CA LYS A 3 16.86 28.94 -16.00
C LYS A 3 15.84 28.23 -15.09
N ARG A 4 16.26 27.84 -13.90
CA ARG A 4 15.36 27.33 -12.86
C ARG A 4 14.58 28.51 -12.31
N VAL A 5 13.31 28.61 -12.69
CA VAL A 5 12.40 29.66 -12.21
C VAL A 5 12.00 29.28 -10.78
N PHE A 6 12.63 29.89 -9.79
CA PHE A 6 12.25 29.72 -8.40
C PHE A 6 11.05 30.63 -8.11
N PHE A 7 9.87 30.04 -8.01
CA PHE A 7 8.68 30.75 -7.55
C PHE A 7 8.84 31.09 -6.06
N ASN A 8 8.99 32.38 -5.73
CA ASN A 8 9.18 32.89 -4.37
C ASN A 8 7.90 32.83 -3.50
N HIS A 9 6.80 32.32 -4.04
CA HIS A 9 5.51 32.21 -3.35
C HIS A 9 5.34 30.81 -2.76
N LYS A 10 5.65 30.67 -1.47
CA LYS A 10 5.55 29.40 -0.74
C LYS A 10 4.13 28.80 -0.76
N ALA A 11 3.08 29.62 -0.86
CA ALA A 11 1.69 29.17 -0.76
C ALA A 11 1.13 28.54 -2.05
N PHE A 12 1.62 28.93 -3.23
CA PHE A 12 1.06 28.48 -4.51
C PHE A 12 1.27 26.97 -4.77
N PRO A 13 2.45 26.37 -4.47
CA PRO A 13 2.63 24.93 -4.53
C PRO A 13 1.68 24.14 -3.61
N TYR A 14 1.44 24.63 -2.38
CA TYR A 14 0.52 23.97 -1.45
C TYR A 14 -0.93 23.99 -1.95
N LEU A 15 -1.37 25.07 -2.59
CA LEU A 15 -2.71 25.16 -3.16
C LEU A 15 -2.92 24.14 -4.29
N LEU A 16 -1.89 23.90 -5.12
CA LEU A 16 -1.93 22.90 -6.18
C LEU A 16 -1.97 21.46 -5.63
N LEU A 17 -1.34 21.22 -4.48
CA LEU A 17 -1.37 19.93 -3.77
C LEU A 17 -2.65 19.72 -2.97
N ALA A 18 -3.32 20.80 -2.55
CA ALA A 18 -4.50 20.76 -1.70
C ALA A 18 -5.62 19.81 -2.17
N PRO A 19 -6.06 19.80 -3.45
CA PRO A 19 -7.13 18.88 -3.88
C PRO A 19 -6.72 17.41 -3.75
N GLN A 20 -5.48 17.07 -4.10
CA GLN A 20 -4.98 15.70 -3.95
C GLN A 20 -4.91 15.30 -2.47
N LEU A 21 -4.34 16.17 -1.61
CA LEU A 21 -4.25 15.91 -0.18
C LEU A 21 -5.62 15.78 0.47
N LEU A 22 -6.59 16.59 0.07
CA LEU A 22 -7.96 16.53 0.57
C LEU A 22 -8.58 15.16 0.25
N ILE A 23 -8.45 14.69 -1.00
CA ILE A 23 -8.95 13.36 -1.39
C ILE A 23 -8.27 12.27 -0.56
N THR A 24 -6.94 12.30 -0.43
CA THR A 24 -6.21 11.32 0.38
C THR A 24 -6.66 11.35 1.85
N LEU A 25 -6.87 12.52 2.44
CA LEU A 25 -7.33 12.64 3.82
C LEU A 25 -8.74 12.07 4.01
N VAL A 26 -9.68 12.39 3.11
CA VAL A 26 -11.08 11.99 3.22
C VAL A 26 -11.29 10.51 2.89
N PHE A 27 -10.58 9.97 1.89
CA PHE A 27 -10.83 8.61 1.41
C PHE A 27 -9.85 7.57 1.94
N PHE A 28 -8.70 7.98 2.47
CA PHE A 28 -7.70 7.05 3.00
C PHE A 28 -7.57 7.19 4.52
N PHE A 29 -7.22 8.38 5.00
CA PHE A 29 -6.95 8.59 6.42
C PHE A 29 -8.20 8.56 7.29
N TRP A 30 -9.31 9.12 6.80
CA TRP A 30 -10.57 9.10 7.55
C TRP A 30 -11.10 7.67 7.77
N PRO A 31 -11.25 6.82 6.73
CA PRO A 31 -11.62 5.41 6.94
C PRO A 31 -10.60 4.63 7.76
N ALA A 32 -9.30 4.90 7.62
CA ALA A 32 -8.27 4.26 8.45
C ALA A 32 -8.44 4.63 9.94
N GLY A 33 -8.73 5.90 10.23
CA GLY A 33 -9.05 6.35 11.58
C GLY A 33 -10.33 5.71 12.12
N GLN A 34 -11.37 5.56 11.28
CA GLN A 34 -12.58 4.84 11.65
C GLN A 34 -12.31 3.36 11.97
N ALA A 35 -11.47 2.68 11.19
CA ALA A 35 -11.09 1.30 11.44
C ALA A 35 -10.33 1.15 12.77
N ILE A 36 -9.42 2.08 13.07
CA ILE A 36 -8.72 2.12 14.37
C ILE A 36 -9.70 2.39 15.51
N TRP A 37 -10.67 3.29 15.33
CA TRP A 37 -11.70 3.52 16.34
C TRP A 37 -12.53 2.25 16.57
N GLN A 38 -13.00 1.61 15.50
CA GLN A 38 -13.80 0.39 15.54
C GLN A 38 -13.06 -0.80 16.14
N SER A 39 -11.73 -0.89 16.02
CA SER A 39 -10.97 -2.00 16.63
C SER A 39 -10.99 -2.01 18.16
N PHE A 40 -11.41 -0.91 18.81
CA PHE A 40 -11.66 -0.86 20.26
C PHE A 40 -13.08 -1.28 20.67
N PHE A 41 -13.95 -1.55 19.70
CA PHE A 41 -15.33 -1.99 19.93
C PHE A 41 -15.50 -3.45 19.55
N ILE A 42 -16.43 -4.12 20.21
CA ILE A 42 -16.99 -5.38 19.75
C ILE A 42 -18.39 -5.06 19.24
N GLU A 43 -18.61 -5.31 17.96
CA GLU A 43 -19.91 -5.17 17.32
C GLU A 43 -20.48 -6.57 17.05
N SER A 44 -21.78 -6.74 17.31
CA SER A 44 -22.46 -7.98 16.97
C SER A 44 -22.54 -8.17 15.45
N ALA A 45 -22.33 -9.40 14.97
CA ALA A 45 -22.35 -9.72 13.54
C ALA A 45 -23.68 -9.41 12.83
N PHE A 46 -24.76 -9.20 13.58
CA PHE A 46 -26.11 -8.88 13.08
C PHE A 46 -26.57 -7.46 13.45
N GLY A 47 -25.67 -6.63 13.96
CA GLY A 47 -25.94 -5.24 14.34
C GLY A 47 -26.75 -5.11 15.64
N GLY A 48 -26.70 -3.91 16.24
CA GLY A 48 -27.53 -3.53 17.37
C GLY A 48 -26.77 -3.04 18.59
N ASP A 49 -25.62 -3.66 18.91
CA ASP A 49 -24.83 -3.31 20.08
C ASP A 49 -23.34 -3.22 19.71
N ALA A 50 -22.76 -2.03 19.93
CA ALA A 50 -21.32 -1.78 19.88
C ALA A 50 -20.85 -1.53 21.31
N GLN A 51 -20.11 -2.49 21.88
CA GLN A 51 -19.56 -2.36 23.22
C GLN A 51 -18.11 -1.90 23.14
N PHE A 52 -17.78 -0.83 23.86
CA PHE A 52 -16.39 -0.37 23.97
C PHE A 52 -15.63 -1.30 24.93
N VAL A 53 -14.67 -2.06 24.40
CA VAL A 53 -13.86 -3.02 25.15
C VAL A 53 -12.39 -2.59 25.28
N GLY A 54 -12.04 -1.43 24.72
CA GLY A 54 -10.68 -0.92 24.75
C GLY A 54 -9.69 -1.91 24.13
N PHE A 55 -8.72 -2.38 24.92
CA PHE A 55 -7.62 -3.22 24.42
C PHE A 55 -7.89 -4.73 24.46
N GLU A 56 -9.05 -5.17 24.93
CA GLU A 56 -9.36 -6.59 25.09
C GLU A 56 -9.26 -7.37 23.75
N ASN A 57 -9.71 -6.77 22.65
CA ASN A 57 -9.57 -7.33 21.30
C ASN A 57 -8.12 -7.64 20.94
N TYR A 58 -7.18 -6.76 21.30
CA TYR A 58 -5.77 -6.96 21.03
C TYR A 58 -5.17 -8.04 21.91
N ILE A 59 -5.53 -8.07 23.20
CA ILE A 59 -5.05 -9.10 24.14
C ILE A 59 -5.56 -10.49 23.70
N ALA A 60 -6.81 -10.60 23.28
CA ALA A 60 -7.37 -11.84 22.75
C ALA A 60 -6.60 -12.29 21.49
N LEU A 61 -6.35 -11.37 20.55
CA LEU A 61 -5.62 -11.65 19.33
C LEU A 61 -4.17 -12.11 19.58
N PHE A 62 -3.46 -11.46 20.51
CA PHE A 62 -2.07 -11.81 20.84
C PHE A 62 -1.93 -13.09 21.66
N ASN A 63 -3.01 -13.62 22.24
CA ASN A 63 -3.02 -14.91 22.92
C ASN A 63 -3.48 -16.06 22.00
N ASP A 64 -3.93 -15.76 20.79
CA ASP A 64 -4.39 -16.75 19.82
C ASP A 64 -3.22 -17.36 19.04
N SER A 65 -3.07 -18.68 19.11
CA SER A 65 -2.03 -19.41 18.37
C SER A 65 -2.29 -19.43 16.87
N GLU A 66 -3.55 -19.41 16.43
CA GLU A 66 -3.90 -19.38 15.00
C GLU A 66 -3.52 -18.04 14.37
N TYR A 67 -3.59 -16.95 15.13
CA TYR A 67 -3.13 -15.63 14.69
C TYR A 67 -1.64 -15.64 14.35
N TYR A 68 -0.78 -16.20 15.22
CA TYR A 68 0.66 -16.29 14.95
C TYR A 68 0.98 -17.19 13.75
N GLN A 69 0.25 -18.29 13.60
CA GLN A 69 0.41 -19.18 12.45
C GLN A 69 0.06 -18.45 11.15
N SER A 70 -1.11 -17.81 11.11
CA SER A 70 -1.57 -17.04 9.95
C SER A 70 -0.64 -15.87 9.62
N PHE A 71 -0.14 -15.17 10.65
CA PHE A 71 0.83 -14.09 10.51
C PHE A 71 2.14 -14.59 9.90
N SER A 72 2.68 -15.70 10.40
CA SER A 72 3.93 -16.29 9.91
C SER A 72 3.81 -16.78 8.47
N ILE A 73 2.70 -17.44 8.12
CA ILE A 73 2.42 -17.87 6.74
C ILE A 73 2.37 -16.64 5.81
N THR A 74 1.65 -15.59 6.20
CA THR A 74 1.53 -14.36 5.41
C THR A 74 2.87 -13.66 5.24
N LEU A 75 3.69 -13.60 6.30
CA LEU A 75 5.01 -12.98 6.26
C LEU A 75 5.96 -13.74 5.33
N ILE A 76 6.02 -15.07 5.44
CA ILE A 76 6.86 -15.92 4.59
C ILE A 76 6.39 -15.83 3.13
N PHE A 77 5.09 -15.96 2.91
CA PHE A 77 4.51 -15.90 1.56
C PHE A 77 4.78 -14.55 0.89
N SER A 78 4.42 -13.43 1.54
CA SER A 78 4.62 -12.09 0.98
C SER A 78 6.09 -11.79 0.72
N SER A 79 6.99 -12.17 1.62
CA SER A 79 8.44 -11.95 1.47
C SER A 79 9.03 -12.79 0.33
N LEU A 80 8.63 -14.05 0.20
CA LEU A 80 9.05 -14.92 -0.91
C LEU A 80 8.52 -14.40 -2.25
N VAL A 81 7.23 -14.06 -2.33
CA VAL A 81 6.62 -13.52 -3.55
C VAL A 81 7.27 -12.21 -3.96
N ALA A 82 7.49 -11.28 -3.02
CA ALA A 82 8.15 -10.01 -3.32
C ALA A 82 9.60 -10.22 -3.78
N SER A 83 10.36 -11.05 -3.08
CA SER A 83 11.78 -11.32 -3.40
C SER A 83 11.93 -12.00 -4.75
N ILE A 84 11.16 -13.07 -5.01
CA ILE A 84 11.19 -13.78 -6.29
C ILE A 84 10.71 -12.86 -7.41
N GLY A 85 9.61 -12.12 -7.20
CA GLY A 85 9.09 -11.16 -8.18
C GLY A 85 10.12 -10.09 -8.56
N LEU A 86 10.82 -9.51 -7.57
CA LEU A 86 11.88 -8.53 -7.80
C LEU A 86 13.09 -9.12 -8.52
N VAL A 87 13.53 -10.32 -8.13
CA VAL A 87 14.66 -11.00 -8.78
C VAL A 87 14.35 -11.30 -10.25
N VAL A 88 13.16 -11.84 -10.53
CA VAL A 88 12.70 -12.12 -11.91
C VAL A 88 12.60 -10.83 -12.71
N ALA A 89 11.94 -9.79 -12.16
CA ALA A 89 11.82 -8.49 -12.82
C ALA A 89 13.18 -7.87 -13.15
N LEU A 90 14.16 -7.97 -12.24
CA LEU A 90 15.51 -7.47 -12.45
C LEU A 90 16.23 -8.23 -13.57
N ILE A 91 16.15 -9.56 -13.58
CA ILE A 91 16.74 -10.39 -14.64
C ILE A 91 16.15 -10.02 -16.01
N LEU A 92 14.82 -9.93 -16.10
CA LEU A 92 14.13 -9.53 -17.35
C LEU A 92 14.53 -8.11 -17.78
N ALA A 93 14.65 -7.17 -16.85
CA ALA A 93 15.09 -5.80 -17.13
C ALA A 93 16.53 -5.77 -17.68
N LEU A 94 17.46 -6.56 -17.10
CA LEU A 94 18.84 -6.65 -17.57
C LEU A 94 18.94 -7.29 -18.96
N MET A 95 18.15 -8.34 -19.23
CA MET A 95 18.07 -8.95 -20.56
C MET A 95 17.51 -7.98 -21.61
N ALA A 96 16.41 -7.30 -21.28
CA ALA A 96 15.80 -6.30 -22.16
C ALA A 96 16.74 -5.14 -22.48
N ASN A 97 17.60 -4.74 -21.54
CA ASN A 97 18.56 -3.68 -21.74
C ASN A 97 19.70 -4.06 -22.72
N ARG A 98 20.01 -5.35 -22.86
CA ARG A 98 21.05 -5.83 -23.79
C ARG A 98 20.54 -6.08 -25.23
N VAL A 99 19.25 -6.33 -25.43
CA VAL A 99 18.70 -6.66 -26.76
C VAL A 99 18.36 -5.39 -27.54
N VAL A 100 19.34 -4.85 -28.28
CA VAL A 100 19.21 -3.60 -29.05
C VAL A 100 18.21 -3.69 -30.22
N LYS A 101 17.86 -4.89 -30.72
CA LYS A 101 17.04 -5.03 -31.95
C LYS A 101 15.53 -5.26 -31.78
N PHE A 102 15.01 -5.51 -30.57
CA PHE A 102 13.56 -5.69 -30.32
C PHE A 102 13.08 -5.23 -28.92
N ALA A 103 13.87 -4.39 -28.24
CA ALA A 103 13.57 -3.94 -26.87
C ALA A 103 12.19 -3.28 -26.72
N THR A 104 11.69 -2.56 -27.74
CA THR A 104 10.39 -1.86 -27.66
C THR A 104 9.21 -2.83 -27.64
N SER A 105 9.20 -3.85 -28.50
CA SER A 105 8.12 -4.86 -28.53
C SER A 105 8.13 -5.73 -27.27
N TYR A 106 9.31 -6.09 -26.78
CA TYR A 106 9.47 -6.86 -25.54
C TYR A 106 9.00 -6.09 -24.29
N LYS A 107 9.36 -4.81 -24.18
CA LYS A 107 8.88 -3.92 -23.10
C LYS A 107 7.36 -3.77 -23.12
N THR A 108 6.78 -3.64 -24.31
CA THR A 108 5.32 -3.51 -24.45
C THR A 108 4.59 -4.78 -24.02
N LEU A 109 5.07 -5.97 -24.42
CA LEU A 109 4.48 -7.25 -24.03
C LEU A 109 4.62 -7.57 -22.54
N ILE A 110 5.68 -7.14 -21.87
CA ILE A 110 5.85 -7.32 -20.42
C ILE A 110 4.96 -6.36 -19.61
N ILE A 111 4.72 -5.15 -20.12
CA ILE A 111 3.91 -4.13 -19.41
C ILE A 111 2.41 -4.37 -19.63
N TRP A 112 2.00 -4.92 -20.77
CA TRP A 112 0.58 -5.11 -21.11
C TRP A 112 -0.22 -5.95 -20.09
N PRO A 113 0.25 -7.10 -19.57
CA PRO A 113 -0.49 -7.85 -18.55
C PRO A 113 -0.70 -7.08 -17.23
N TYR A 114 0.06 -6.01 -17.01
CA TYR A 114 0.02 -5.20 -15.81
C TYR A 114 -0.90 -3.97 -15.94
N ALA A 115 -1.33 -3.62 -17.15
CA ALA A 115 -2.21 -2.49 -17.45
C ALA A 115 -3.66 -2.95 -17.66
#